data_AF-A0AA38MU17-F1
#
_entry.id   AF-A0AA38MU17-F1
#
_cell.length_a   1.000
_cell.length_b   1.000
_cell.length_c   1.000
_cell.angle_alpha   90.00
_cell.angle_beta   90.00
_cell.angle_gamma   90.00
#
_symmetry.space_group_name_H-M   'P 1'
#
loop_
_entity.id
_entity.type
_entity.pdbx_description
1 polymer ?
#
loop_
_entity_poly.entity_id
_entity_poly.type
_entity_poly.pdbx_seq_one_letter_code
_entity_poly.pdbx_strand_id
1 'polypeptide(L)'
;MPDQKRHEHYLKTVPQIQQDKATCNHLKVENGANRAKFKNMSVTGNVNVQCSHLFVCSSVDMKGGENHATVDLGLKLRAESCRFDKDKQPPRVISYDNMCSFAVNVVKRWLKYHKDDADLVQNARWVIPMSIGHRIDTLIIHYGDWNWRKVVGLARQLLKDLNEAKVKYIEKRDHFVGLCRLFESKVIEWNSLDRSPRVEPKSRRTVVSIYSHNNEKAPTLKAIVDKEMSSIEMIAVSTGNIKLGAVASWLMEGLQLLQLQNHIRKLARTPPSTKVLTNQRNKLSADIDAWRKLQKKYMGSIASRIARQPDERCPEDQHLLLPSDFTASERQKLRLLPLATKETQMLEAALGETISNLQTTVKNLSAAFERKIKDARGQDANTKSITQIRKIESKRNDLMGDYNLFRRALKALDNLDEVKWPPLELKDTFRKPTERRRTPGDSRVLEGNLWSMTSAGHSGQAVQDIAGALSGYDVDEDEEGGEGDEPKFATETLKYQGTQMSMRQVRPVKLSPSKAFEDGPDILEHAEQPGVDADGWIWSAGRLKNMSLKEVEIWEDTRMV
;
A
#
# COMPACT_ATOMS: atom_id res chain seq x y z
N MET A 1 52.80 9.09 7.15
CA MET A 1 53.56 9.80 8.20
C MET A 1 54.95 10.10 7.64
N PRO A 2 55.57 11.25 7.93
CA PRO A 2 56.96 11.50 7.56
C PRO A 2 57.92 10.79 8.53
N ASP A 3 59.10 10.39 8.05
CA ASP A 3 60.17 9.93 8.93
C ASP A 3 60.63 11.05 9.87
N GLN A 4 61.09 10.70 11.07
CA GLN A 4 61.48 11.67 12.10
C GLN A 4 62.56 12.66 11.61
N LYS A 5 63.57 12.16 10.87
CA LYS A 5 64.62 13.01 10.28
C LYS A 5 64.05 14.00 9.26
N ARG A 6 63.11 13.55 8.43
CA ARG A 6 62.42 14.39 7.44
C ARG A 6 61.57 15.46 8.10
N HIS A 7 60.83 15.09 9.15
CA HIS A 7 60.01 15.99 9.94
C HIS A 7 60.85 17.10 10.60
N GLU A 8 61.94 16.75 11.26
CA GLU A 8 62.81 17.71 11.95
C GLU A 8 63.58 18.61 10.98
N HIS A 9 64.04 18.06 9.86
CA HIS A 9 64.67 18.84 8.80
C HIS A 9 63.68 19.84 8.17
N TYR A 10 62.44 19.41 7.93
CA TYR A 10 61.41 20.24 7.34
C TYR A 10 61.02 21.42 8.25
N LEU A 11 60.82 21.19 9.55
CA LEU A 11 60.50 22.25 10.51
C LEU A 11 61.63 23.26 10.72
N LYS A 12 62.90 22.88 10.46
CA LYS A 12 64.03 23.82 10.45
C LYS A 12 64.08 24.67 9.17
N THR A 13 63.54 24.13 8.07
CA THR A 13 63.63 24.73 6.73
C THR A 13 62.46 25.68 6.44
N VAL A 14 61.26 25.31 6.87
CA VAL A 14 60.03 26.10 6.66
C VAL A 14 59.70 26.86 7.95
N PRO A 15 59.90 28.19 8.00
CA PRO A 15 59.65 28.98 9.19
C PRO A 15 58.15 29.10 9.46
N GLN A 16 57.80 29.11 10.75
CA GLN A 16 56.45 29.44 11.19
C GLN A 16 56.19 30.94 11.01
N ILE A 17 55.51 31.30 9.92
CA ILE A 17 55.03 32.67 9.68
C ILE A 17 53.59 32.76 10.22
N GLN A 18 53.44 32.80 11.54
CA GLN A 18 52.21 33.28 12.17
C GLN A 18 52.47 34.75 12.53
N GLN A 19 51.98 35.67 11.69
CA GLN A 19 51.87 37.07 12.07
C GLN A 19 50.47 37.27 12.65
N ASP A 20 50.45 37.78 13.88
CA ASP A 20 49.31 38.26 14.66
C ASP A 20 48.16 37.29 14.93
N LYS A 21 47.46 37.54 16.04
CA LYS A 21 46.27 36.78 16.46
C LYS A 21 45.22 36.84 15.35
N ALA A 22 44.63 35.70 14.99
CA ALA A 22 43.55 35.63 14.04
C ALA A 22 42.37 36.48 14.56
N THR A 23 41.77 37.28 13.69
CA THR A 23 40.62 38.14 14.02
C THR A 23 39.33 37.35 14.30
N CYS A 24 39.35 36.02 14.18
CA CYS A 24 38.19 35.15 14.37
C CYS A 24 38.06 34.65 15.82
N ASN A 25 37.68 35.55 16.73
CA ASN A 25 37.52 35.29 18.17
C ASN A 25 36.52 34.16 18.54
N HIS A 26 35.70 33.67 17.59
CA HIS A 26 34.67 32.66 17.85
C HIS A 26 35.19 31.22 17.78
N LEU A 27 36.38 30.98 17.22
CA LEU A 27 36.99 29.66 17.14
C LEU A 27 37.95 29.49 18.33
N LYS A 28 37.59 28.64 19.29
CA LYS A 28 38.38 28.36 20.52
C LYS A 28 39.78 27.78 20.27
N VAL A 29 40.19 27.62 19.02
CA VAL A 29 41.47 27.03 18.60
C VAL A 29 42.64 27.86 19.11
N GLU A 30 42.54 29.19 19.11
CA GLU A 30 43.61 30.07 19.60
C GLU A 30 43.86 29.95 21.12
N ASN A 31 42.81 29.72 21.91
CA ASN A 31 42.94 29.49 23.36
C ASN A 31 43.69 28.17 23.68
N GLY A 32 43.77 27.26 22.71
CA GLY A 32 44.57 26.04 22.78
C GLY A 32 46.06 26.24 22.48
N ALA A 33 46.46 27.36 21.87
CA ALA A 33 47.84 27.66 21.48
C ALA A 33 48.72 28.18 22.63
N ASN A 34 48.24 28.12 23.86
CA ASN A 34 48.98 28.56 25.04
C ASN A 34 50.14 27.60 25.29
N ARG A 35 51.36 27.94 24.81
CA ARG A 35 52.56 27.07 24.87
C ARG A 35 52.87 26.56 26.29
N ALA A 36 52.44 27.29 27.32
CA ALA A 36 52.51 26.87 28.72
C ALA A 36 51.78 25.54 29.00
N LYS A 37 50.68 25.24 28.30
CA LYS A 37 49.89 24.01 28.44
C LYS A 37 50.66 22.76 27.98
N PHE A 38 51.61 22.91 27.08
CA PHE A 38 52.35 21.82 26.45
C PHE A 38 53.77 21.64 26.98
N LYS A 39 54.09 22.28 28.13
CA LYS A 39 55.38 22.15 28.79
C LYS A 39 55.63 20.67 29.11
N ASN A 40 56.80 20.15 28.72
CA ASN A 40 57.23 18.75 28.86
C ASN A 40 56.55 17.71 27.94
N MET A 41 55.79 18.12 26.91
CA MET A 41 55.24 17.20 25.90
C MET A 41 56.11 17.21 24.63
N SER A 42 56.56 16.04 24.17
CA SER A 42 57.32 15.89 22.92
C SER A 42 56.45 16.02 21.67
N VAL A 43 55.18 15.60 21.76
CA VAL A 43 54.13 15.76 20.75
C VAL A 43 52.91 16.38 21.43
N THR A 44 52.39 17.44 20.83
CA THR A 44 51.34 18.31 21.40
C THR A 44 49.96 18.09 20.76
N GLY A 45 49.94 17.37 19.65
CA GLY A 45 48.76 16.96 18.90
C GLY A 45 49.17 16.40 17.55
N ASN A 46 48.21 16.09 16.68
CA ASN A 46 48.45 15.62 15.33
C ASN A 46 47.64 16.43 14.30
N VAL A 47 48.19 16.57 13.10
CA VAL A 47 47.47 17.06 11.93
C VAL A 47 47.19 15.87 11.02
N ASN A 48 45.92 15.60 10.76
CA ASN A 48 45.48 14.58 9.82
C ASN A 48 44.89 15.24 8.58
N VAL A 49 45.37 14.86 7.39
CA VAL A 49 44.70 15.19 6.12
C VAL A 49 43.82 14.01 5.72
N GLN A 50 42.53 14.26 5.61
CA GLN A 50 41.52 13.23 5.33
C GLN A 50 40.76 13.56 4.04
N CYS A 51 40.31 12.54 3.33
CA CYS A 51 39.34 12.72 2.26
C CYS A 51 37.90 12.77 2.82
N SER A 52 36.92 13.14 1.99
CA SER A 52 35.49 13.16 2.36
C SER A 52 34.94 11.81 2.82
N HIS A 53 35.61 10.71 2.45
CA HIS A 53 35.27 9.35 2.89
C HIS A 53 35.90 8.97 4.25
N LEU A 54 36.47 9.92 4.99
CA LEU A 54 37.10 9.74 6.31
C LEU A 54 38.35 8.85 6.32
N PHE A 55 39.00 8.64 5.16
CA PHE A 55 40.32 7.99 5.12
C PHE A 55 41.42 9.00 5.43
N VAL A 56 42.25 8.69 6.42
CA VAL A 56 43.46 9.47 6.75
C VAL A 56 44.52 9.21 5.69
N CYS A 57 44.77 10.21 4.85
CA CYS A 57 45.72 10.12 3.75
C CYS A 57 47.14 10.53 4.16
N SER A 58 47.26 11.42 5.14
CA SER A 58 48.53 11.76 5.76
C SER A 58 48.31 12.20 7.22
N SER A 59 49.33 12.01 8.04
CA SER A 59 49.34 12.42 9.45
C SER A 59 50.73 12.95 9.77
N VAL A 60 50.77 14.00 10.60
CA VAL A 60 52.00 14.65 11.06
C VAL A 60 51.85 15.07 12.52
N ASP A 61 52.87 14.81 13.33
CA ASP A 61 52.89 15.19 14.74
C ASP A 61 53.20 16.67 14.93
N MET A 62 52.41 17.37 15.73
CA MET A 62 52.62 18.77 16.09
C MET A 62 53.57 18.90 17.28
N LYS A 63 54.57 19.79 17.16
CA LYS A 63 55.47 20.17 18.26
C LYS A 63 55.17 21.61 18.71
N GLY A 64 54.72 21.79 19.95
CA GLY A 64 54.53 23.11 20.57
C GLY A 64 53.18 23.80 20.32
N GLY A 65 52.13 23.05 20.00
CA GLY A 65 50.80 23.56 19.68
C GLY A 65 50.55 23.67 18.17
N GLU A 66 49.53 24.44 17.77
CA GLU A 66 49.15 24.61 16.37
C GLU A 66 50.26 25.29 15.57
N ASN A 67 50.71 24.64 14.49
CA ASN A 67 51.78 25.13 13.64
C ASN A 67 51.41 24.96 12.16
N HIS A 68 51.26 26.08 11.44
CA HIS A 68 50.91 26.09 10.02
C HIS A 68 51.94 25.34 9.15
N ALA A 69 53.23 25.32 9.53
CA ALA A 69 54.23 24.54 8.81
C ALA A 69 53.96 23.02 8.92
N THR A 70 53.47 22.56 10.07
CA THR A 70 53.06 21.15 10.24
C THR A 70 51.86 20.80 9.36
N VAL A 71 50.92 21.72 9.20
CA VAL A 71 49.77 21.58 8.28
C VAL A 71 50.23 21.53 6.82
N ASP A 72 51.16 22.41 6.43
CA ASP A 72 51.77 22.41 5.09
C ASP A 72 52.46 21.07 4.80
N LEU A 73 53.19 20.50 5.77
CA LEU A 73 53.80 19.18 5.64
C LEU A 73 52.78 18.06 5.45
N GLY A 74 51.66 18.11 6.19
CA GLY A 74 50.57 17.14 6.03
C GLY A 74 50.00 17.17 4.62
N LEU A 75 49.73 18.36 4.09
CA LEU A 75 49.25 18.57 2.73
C LEU A 75 50.29 18.15 1.67
N LYS A 76 51.58 18.41 1.90
CA LYS A 76 52.67 17.97 1.00
C LYS A 76 52.78 16.46 0.94
N LEU A 77 52.68 15.77 2.08
CA LEU A 77 52.67 14.30 2.11
C LEU A 77 51.45 13.72 1.37
N ARG A 78 50.30 14.39 1.45
CA ARG A 78 49.10 14.02 0.68
C ARG A 78 49.34 14.19 -0.83
N ALA A 79 49.97 15.29 -1.23
CA ALA A 79 50.30 15.55 -2.62
C ALA A 79 51.25 14.50 -3.21
N GLU A 80 52.26 14.09 -2.42
CA GLU A 80 53.19 13.03 -2.80
C GLU A 80 52.51 11.67 -2.93
N SER A 81 51.50 11.38 -2.11
CA SER A 81 50.80 10.08 -2.11
C SER A 81 49.72 9.93 -3.18
N CYS A 82 49.16 11.02 -3.72
CA CYS A 82 48.46 10.97 -5.01
C CYS A 82 48.87 12.16 -5.87
N ARG A 83 49.83 11.91 -6.76
CA ARG A 83 50.18 12.84 -7.82
C ARG A 83 49.12 12.79 -8.92
N PHE A 84 48.61 13.96 -9.28
CA PHE A 84 47.76 14.15 -10.45
C PHE A 84 48.58 14.85 -11.53
N ASP A 85 48.35 14.52 -12.80
CA ASP A 85 48.89 15.31 -13.91
C ASP A 85 48.40 16.76 -13.76
N LYS A 86 49.26 17.75 -14.03
CA LYS A 86 48.99 19.18 -13.80
C LYS A 86 47.67 19.67 -14.41
N ASP A 87 47.28 19.09 -15.55
CA ASP A 87 46.08 19.48 -16.30
C ASP A 87 44.85 18.59 -16.01
N LYS A 88 44.98 17.57 -15.16
CA LYS A 88 43.90 16.62 -14.80
C LYS A 88 43.55 16.65 -13.32
N GLN A 89 43.92 17.71 -12.61
CA GLN A 89 43.66 17.82 -11.18
C GLN A 89 42.18 18.13 -10.92
N PRO A 90 41.48 17.34 -10.07
CA PRO A 90 40.11 17.67 -9.71
C PRO A 90 40.05 18.95 -8.87
N PRO A 91 38.94 19.71 -8.93
CA PRO A 91 38.73 20.87 -8.07
C PRO A 91 38.82 20.45 -6.59
N ARG A 92 39.64 21.16 -5.82
CA ARG A 92 39.91 20.85 -4.41
C ARG A 92 39.15 21.79 -3.49
N VAL A 93 38.47 21.23 -2.50
CA VAL A 93 37.91 21.98 -1.37
C VAL A 93 38.64 21.52 -0.11
N ILE A 94 39.29 22.44 0.58
CA ILE A 94 40.03 22.16 1.82
C ILE A 94 39.31 22.88 2.96
N SER A 95 38.97 22.11 4.00
CA SER A 95 38.42 22.64 5.25
C SER A 95 39.44 22.54 6.37
N TYR A 96 39.61 23.62 7.13
CA TYR A 96 40.51 23.69 8.27
C TYR A 96 39.88 24.61 9.33
N ASP A 97 39.99 24.25 10.60
CA ASP A 97 39.37 24.99 11.70
C ASP A 97 39.93 26.41 11.82
N ASN A 98 41.23 26.60 11.69
CA ASN A 98 41.88 27.91 11.64
C ASN A 98 42.16 28.39 10.19
N MET A 99 41.23 28.13 9.27
CA MET A 99 41.44 28.48 7.86
C MET A 99 41.69 29.97 7.64
N CYS A 100 41.01 30.83 8.41
CA CYS A 100 41.11 32.29 8.27
C CYS A 100 42.53 32.83 8.48
N SER A 101 43.31 32.27 9.42
CA SER A 101 44.72 32.63 9.62
C SER A 101 45.64 31.88 8.66
N PHE A 102 45.35 30.60 8.42
CA PHE A 102 46.17 29.74 7.57
C PHE A 102 46.21 30.23 6.11
N ALA A 103 45.04 30.57 5.53
CA ALA A 103 44.88 30.91 4.11
C ALA A 103 45.60 32.20 3.70
N VAL A 104 45.85 33.13 4.63
CA VAL A 104 46.50 34.43 4.33
C VAL A 104 47.90 34.23 3.74
N ASN A 105 48.65 33.27 4.28
CA ASN A 105 50.06 33.06 3.96
C ASN A 105 50.35 31.72 3.29
N VAL A 106 49.36 30.82 3.17
CA VAL A 106 49.59 29.47 2.62
C VAL A 106 50.17 29.51 1.20
N VAL A 107 49.60 30.30 0.28
CA VAL A 107 50.09 30.40 -1.10
C VAL A 107 51.54 30.93 -1.12
N LYS A 108 51.85 31.95 -0.32
CA LYS A 108 53.20 32.53 -0.22
C LYS A 108 54.21 31.52 0.30
N ARG A 109 53.85 30.74 1.32
CA ARG A 109 54.71 29.67 1.88
C ARG A 109 54.95 28.56 0.87
N TRP A 110 53.91 28.13 0.16
CA TRP A 110 54.02 27.06 -0.84
C TRP A 110 54.82 27.47 -2.07
N LEU A 111 54.66 28.71 -2.56
CA LEU A 111 55.51 29.24 -3.63
C LEU A 111 57.00 29.33 -3.25
N LYS A 112 57.30 29.50 -1.97
CA LYS A 112 58.68 29.61 -1.48
C LYS A 112 59.32 28.24 -1.21
N TYR A 113 58.60 27.34 -0.55
CA TYR A 113 59.14 26.10 0.00
C TYR A 113 58.64 24.82 -0.70
N HIS A 114 57.59 24.91 -1.53
CA HIS A 114 56.94 23.78 -2.21
C HIS A 114 56.63 24.11 -3.68
N LYS A 115 57.60 24.68 -4.41
CA LYS A 115 57.42 25.19 -5.77
C LYS A 115 56.74 24.21 -6.73
N ASP A 116 57.11 22.94 -6.66
CA ASP A 116 56.61 21.89 -7.56
C ASP A 116 55.11 21.60 -7.39
N ASP A 117 54.57 21.89 -6.21
CA ASP A 117 53.18 21.57 -5.82
C ASP A 117 52.41 22.85 -5.40
N ALA A 118 52.90 24.05 -5.74
CA ALA A 118 52.27 25.30 -5.32
C ALA A 118 50.90 25.54 -5.98
N ASP A 119 50.69 24.97 -7.16
CA ASP A 119 49.42 24.88 -7.89
C ASP A 119 48.32 24.20 -7.05
N LEU A 120 48.71 23.27 -6.15
CA LEU A 120 47.77 22.58 -5.28
C LEU A 120 46.94 23.52 -4.42
N VAL A 121 47.63 24.52 -3.88
CA VAL A 121 47.12 25.50 -2.93
C VAL A 121 46.51 26.71 -3.66
N GLN A 122 47.06 27.10 -4.80
CA GLN A 122 46.51 28.20 -5.61
C GLN A 122 45.12 27.86 -6.18
N ASN A 123 44.93 26.62 -6.61
CA ASN A 123 43.67 26.17 -7.22
C ASN A 123 42.69 25.54 -6.20
N ALA A 124 43.01 25.60 -4.91
CA ALA A 124 42.13 25.09 -3.85
C ALA A 124 41.10 26.14 -3.44
N ARG A 125 39.87 25.69 -3.21
CA ARG A 125 38.83 26.45 -2.50
C ARG A 125 38.96 26.19 -1.01
N TRP A 126 39.09 27.26 -0.24
CA TRP A 126 39.29 27.20 1.20
C TRP A 126 37.96 27.46 1.91
N VAL A 127 37.54 26.56 2.79
CA VAL A 127 36.29 26.71 3.56
C VAL A 127 36.54 26.60 5.05
N ILE A 128 35.81 27.40 5.83
CA ILE A 128 35.78 27.30 7.29
C ILE A 128 34.66 26.31 7.64
N PRO A 129 34.92 25.26 8.44
CA PRO A 129 33.86 24.38 8.91
C PRO A 129 32.84 25.18 9.74
N MET A 130 31.54 24.96 9.52
CA MET A 130 30.50 25.65 10.30
C MET A 130 30.72 25.42 11.80
N SER A 131 30.78 26.52 12.57
CA SER A 131 30.79 26.41 14.01
C SER A 131 29.45 25.87 14.51
N ILE A 132 29.44 25.25 15.69
CA ILE A 132 28.21 24.73 16.30
C ILE A 132 27.15 25.83 16.45
N GLY A 133 27.56 27.06 16.78
CA GLY A 133 26.66 28.22 16.87
C GLY A 133 26.05 28.57 15.52
N HIS A 134 26.86 28.70 14.48
CA HIS A 134 26.38 29.05 13.15
C HIS A 134 25.40 28.01 12.57
N ARG A 135 25.63 26.71 12.86
CA ARG A 135 24.68 25.65 12.50
C ARG A 135 23.34 25.81 13.21
N ILE A 136 23.35 26.14 14.51
CA ILE A 136 22.14 26.34 15.30
C ILE A 136 21.36 27.56 14.76
N ASP A 137 22.04 28.68 14.52
CA ASP A 137 21.40 29.91 14.01
C ASP A 137 20.78 29.69 12.63
N THR A 138 21.47 28.97 11.75
CA THR A 138 20.95 28.62 10.42
C THR A 138 19.66 27.81 10.54
N LEU A 139 19.61 26.80 11.42
CA LEU A 139 18.40 26.01 11.66
C LEU A 139 17.27 26.87 12.24
N ILE A 140 17.58 27.75 13.19
CA ILE A 140 16.58 28.66 13.78
C ILE A 140 15.96 29.55 12.71
N ILE A 141 16.77 30.13 11.82
CA ILE A 141 16.27 30.99 10.73
C ILE A 141 15.35 30.20 9.79
N HIS A 142 15.75 29.00 9.37
CA HIS A 142 14.92 28.17 8.48
C HIS A 142 13.60 27.75 9.14
N TYR A 143 13.62 27.35 10.41
CA TYR A 143 12.39 27.00 11.13
C TYR A 143 11.51 28.23 11.39
N GLY A 144 12.11 29.39 11.66
CA GLY A 144 11.42 30.66 11.82
C GLY A 144 10.67 31.07 10.54
N ASP A 145 11.35 31.07 9.40
CA ASP A 145 10.74 31.35 8.09
C ASP A 145 9.62 30.33 7.77
N TRP A 146 9.84 29.04 8.03
CA TRP A 146 8.81 28.04 7.78
C TRP A 146 7.55 28.26 8.64
N ASN A 147 7.71 28.60 9.91
CA ASN A 147 6.58 28.92 10.79
C ASN A 147 5.88 30.21 10.36
N TRP A 148 6.62 31.25 9.98
CA TRP A 148 6.08 32.48 9.44
C TRP A 148 5.22 32.22 8.19
N ARG A 149 5.72 31.44 7.22
CA ARG A 149 4.97 31.06 6.02
C ARG A 149 3.70 30.28 6.35
N LYS A 150 3.71 29.41 7.36
CA LYS A 150 2.49 28.72 7.83
C LYS A 150 1.45 29.70 8.37
N VAL A 151 1.88 30.68 9.18
CA VAL A 151 0.98 31.69 9.76
C VAL A 151 0.38 32.57 8.66
N VAL A 152 1.20 33.09 7.75
CA VAL A 152 0.73 33.93 6.63
C VAL A 152 -0.15 33.13 5.66
N GLY A 153 0.19 31.87 5.40
CA GLY A 153 -0.58 30.97 4.54
C GLY A 153 -1.86 30.42 5.18
N LEU A 154 -2.03 30.56 6.50
CA LEU A 154 -3.11 29.90 7.25
C LEU A 154 -4.50 30.34 6.76
N ALA A 155 -4.72 31.63 6.58
CA ALA A 155 -6.02 32.14 6.14
C ALA A 155 -6.44 31.58 4.77
N ARG A 156 -5.50 31.54 3.81
CA ARG A 156 -5.72 30.96 2.47
C ARG A 156 -5.99 29.46 2.56
N GLN A 157 -5.24 28.75 3.39
CA GLN A 157 -5.42 27.31 3.59
C GLN A 157 -6.78 26.99 4.23
N LEU A 158 -7.19 27.73 5.27
CA LEU A 158 -8.49 27.56 5.93
C LEU A 158 -9.66 27.84 4.98
N LEU A 159 -9.56 28.87 4.12
CA LEU A 159 -10.59 29.15 3.12
C LEU A 159 -10.71 28.00 2.12
N LYS A 160 -9.58 27.47 1.63
CA LYS A 160 -9.56 26.30 0.74
C LYS A 160 -10.19 25.09 1.43
N ASP A 161 -9.77 24.79 2.65
CA ASP A 161 -10.26 23.64 3.41
C ASP A 161 -11.76 23.78 3.75
N LEU A 162 -12.26 24.99 4.02
CA LEU A 162 -13.69 25.25 4.23
C LEU A 162 -14.51 24.98 2.97
N ASN A 163 -14.06 25.46 1.81
CA ASN A 163 -14.75 25.22 0.54
C ASN A 163 -14.78 23.72 0.19
N GLU A 164 -13.65 23.04 0.37
CA GLU A 164 -13.59 21.59 0.20
C GLU A 164 -14.47 20.84 1.20
N ALA A 165 -14.54 21.30 2.45
CA ALA A 165 -15.37 20.68 3.49
C ALA A 165 -16.86 20.81 3.18
N LYS A 166 -17.30 21.93 2.59
CA LYS A 166 -18.69 22.12 2.15
C LYS A 166 -19.08 21.10 1.09
N VAL A 167 -18.25 20.91 0.05
CA VAL A 167 -18.50 19.92 -1.01
C VAL A 167 -18.59 18.51 -0.42
N LYS A 168 -17.59 18.13 0.39
CA LYS A 168 -17.54 16.81 1.02
C LYS A 168 -18.69 16.56 2.01
N TYR A 169 -19.17 17.61 2.68
CA TYR A 169 -20.33 17.50 3.56
C TYR A 169 -21.57 17.12 2.76
N ILE A 170 -21.82 17.79 1.63
CA ILE A 170 -22.96 17.49 0.76
C ILE A 170 -22.88 16.06 0.24
N GLU A 171 -21.74 15.65 -0.34
CA GLU A 171 -21.54 14.30 -0.85
C GLU A 171 -21.78 13.22 0.21
N LYS A 172 -21.22 13.40 1.41
CA LYS A 172 -21.37 12.42 2.51
C LYS A 172 -22.77 12.41 3.09
N ARG A 173 -23.41 13.58 3.21
CA ARG A 173 -24.80 13.68 3.64
C ARG A 173 -25.70 12.94 2.66
N ASP A 174 -25.55 13.19 1.37
CA ASP A 174 -26.38 12.59 0.33
C ASP A 174 -26.17 11.09 0.25
N HIS A 175 -24.92 10.63 0.40
CA HIS A 175 -24.61 9.21 0.54
C HIS A 175 -25.30 8.59 1.78
N PHE A 176 -25.20 9.24 2.95
CA PHE A 176 -25.84 8.76 4.18
C PHE A 176 -27.37 8.71 4.05
N VAL A 177 -27.99 9.75 3.49
CA VAL A 177 -29.44 9.79 3.24
C VAL A 177 -29.85 8.71 2.24
N GLY A 178 -29.05 8.48 1.19
CA GLY A 178 -29.26 7.39 0.23
C GLY A 178 -29.28 6.02 0.91
N LEU A 179 -28.33 5.77 1.83
CA LEU A 179 -28.32 4.55 2.65
C LEU A 179 -29.56 4.45 3.53
N CYS A 180 -29.98 5.54 4.19
CA CYS A 180 -31.19 5.54 5.01
C CYS A 180 -32.45 5.22 4.21
N ARG A 181 -32.56 5.72 2.97
CA ARG A 181 -33.70 5.43 2.09
C ARG A 181 -33.73 3.97 1.63
N LEU A 182 -32.57 3.41 1.28
CA LEU A 182 -32.47 2.02 0.83
C LEU A 182 -32.80 1.00 1.93
N PHE A 183 -32.57 1.38 3.19
CA PHE A 183 -32.83 0.53 4.35
C PHE A 183 -33.92 1.10 5.26
N GLU A 184 -34.89 1.84 4.71
CA GLU A 184 -35.91 2.58 5.47
C GLU A 184 -36.61 1.69 6.52
N SER A 185 -36.99 0.47 6.15
CA SER A 185 -37.60 -0.52 7.04
C SER A 185 -36.72 -0.89 8.23
N LYS A 186 -35.39 -0.96 8.03
CA LYS A 186 -34.42 -1.36 9.05
C LYS A 186 -33.89 -0.19 9.89
N VAL A 187 -33.98 1.05 9.39
CA VAL A 187 -33.46 2.22 10.11
C VAL A 187 -34.16 2.41 11.46
N ILE A 188 -35.47 2.15 11.52
CA ILE A 188 -36.24 2.24 12.77
C ILE A 188 -35.73 1.20 13.77
N GLU A 189 -35.60 -0.06 13.32
CA GLU A 189 -35.05 -1.15 14.11
C GLU A 189 -33.64 -0.82 14.61
N TRP A 190 -32.72 -0.44 13.72
CA TRP A 190 -31.33 -0.14 14.06
C TRP A 190 -31.17 1.04 15.02
N ASN A 191 -32.08 2.02 14.98
CA ASN A 191 -32.08 3.13 15.93
C ASN A 191 -32.57 2.72 17.33
N SER A 192 -33.35 1.65 17.45
CA SER A 192 -33.81 1.12 18.74
C SER A 192 -32.78 0.23 19.44
N LEU A 193 -31.79 -0.30 18.71
CA LEU A 193 -30.79 -1.21 19.26
C LEU A 193 -29.77 -0.49 20.17
N ASP A 194 -29.43 -1.11 21.31
CA ASP A 194 -28.45 -0.58 22.28
C ASP A 194 -27.00 -0.64 21.78
N ARG A 195 -26.43 0.53 21.51
CA ARG A 195 -25.07 0.71 20.95
C ARG A 195 -23.96 0.51 21.97
N SER A 196 -24.29 0.33 23.24
CA SER A 196 -23.33 0.21 24.33
C SER A 196 -22.55 -1.11 24.21
N PRO A 197 -21.21 -1.08 24.30
CA PRO A 197 -20.41 -2.30 24.32
C PRO A 197 -20.70 -3.10 25.59
N ARG A 198 -20.99 -4.39 25.46
CA ARG A 198 -21.22 -5.31 26.57
C ARG A 198 -20.16 -6.39 26.59
N VAL A 199 -19.59 -6.69 27.76
CA VAL A 199 -18.67 -7.82 27.89
C VAL A 199 -19.49 -9.10 27.89
N GLU A 200 -19.07 -10.07 27.08
CA GLU A 200 -19.78 -11.33 26.95
C GLU A 200 -19.70 -12.10 28.29
N PRO A 201 -20.83 -12.59 28.85
CA PRO A 201 -20.83 -13.23 30.16
C PRO A 201 -19.90 -14.46 30.25
N LYS A 202 -19.72 -15.16 29.12
CA LYS A 202 -18.91 -16.38 29.00
C LYS A 202 -17.42 -16.11 28.73
N SER A 203 -17.07 -14.93 28.20
CA SER A 203 -15.70 -14.55 27.91
C SER A 203 -15.45 -13.11 28.34
N ARG A 204 -14.81 -12.93 29.50
CA ARG A 204 -14.43 -11.61 30.04
C ARG A 204 -13.49 -10.80 29.13
N ARG A 205 -12.97 -11.40 28.04
CA ARG A 205 -12.09 -10.74 27.07
C ARG A 205 -12.81 -10.33 25.78
N THR A 206 -14.05 -10.78 25.56
CA THR A 206 -14.80 -10.48 24.34
C THR A 206 -15.80 -9.36 24.63
N VAL A 207 -15.71 -8.26 23.87
CA VAL A 207 -16.68 -7.17 23.91
C VAL A 207 -17.62 -7.33 22.72
N VAL A 208 -18.90 -7.51 23.00
CA VAL A 208 -19.97 -7.61 22.01
C VAL A 208 -20.65 -6.25 21.89
N SER A 209 -20.82 -5.81 20.66
CA SER A 209 -21.56 -4.59 20.28
C SER A 209 -22.29 -4.87 18.98
N ILE A 210 -23.34 -4.11 18.68
CA ILE A 210 -24.04 -4.17 17.38
C ILE A 210 -23.09 -3.89 16.20
N TYR A 211 -22.00 -3.15 16.45
CA TYR A 211 -20.98 -2.88 15.45
C TYR A 211 -19.96 -4.02 15.27
N SER A 212 -20.06 -5.09 16.06
CA SER A 212 -19.26 -6.29 15.88
C SER A 212 -19.68 -7.00 14.59
N HIS A 213 -18.71 -7.45 13.80
CA HIS A 213 -19.01 -8.13 12.55
C HIS A 213 -19.63 -9.50 12.85
N ASN A 214 -20.79 -9.78 12.25
CA ASN A 214 -21.37 -11.12 12.24
C ASN A 214 -20.47 -12.04 11.40
N ASN A 215 -20.05 -13.17 11.96
CA ASN A 215 -19.21 -14.17 11.29
C ASN A 215 -20.04 -15.24 10.55
N GLU A 216 -21.36 -15.10 10.50
CA GLU A 216 -22.23 -15.93 9.69
C GLU A 216 -21.87 -15.80 8.21
N LYS A 217 -21.60 -16.95 7.58
CA LYS A 217 -21.22 -17.01 6.18
C LYS A 217 -22.48 -16.88 5.32
N ALA A 218 -22.48 -15.97 4.36
CA ALA A 218 -23.53 -15.92 3.34
C ALA A 218 -23.61 -17.28 2.59
N PRO A 219 -24.81 -17.76 2.24
CA PRO A 219 -24.98 -18.99 1.49
C PRO A 219 -24.27 -18.89 0.14
N THR A 220 -23.47 -19.91 -0.20
CA THR A 220 -22.71 -19.98 -1.46
C THR A 220 -23.59 -20.49 -2.60
N LEU A 221 -23.22 -20.23 -3.86
CA LEU A 221 -23.93 -20.80 -5.02
C LEU A 221 -24.01 -22.32 -4.93
N LYS A 222 -22.94 -22.94 -4.43
CA LYS A 222 -22.88 -24.38 -4.16
C LYS A 222 -23.90 -24.84 -3.12
N ALA A 223 -24.10 -24.09 -2.04
CA ALA A 223 -25.11 -24.42 -1.02
C ALA A 223 -26.53 -24.37 -1.58
N ILE A 224 -26.81 -23.44 -2.50
CA ILE A 224 -28.10 -23.38 -3.21
C ILE A 224 -28.25 -24.62 -4.10
N VAL A 225 -27.25 -24.96 -4.91
CA VAL A 225 -27.29 -26.17 -5.75
C VAL A 225 -27.46 -27.44 -4.93
N ASP A 226 -26.81 -27.54 -3.76
CA ASP A 226 -26.95 -28.68 -2.85
C ASP A 226 -28.37 -28.75 -2.24
N LYS A 227 -29.02 -27.60 -1.95
CA LYS A 227 -30.45 -27.53 -1.56
C LYS A 227 -31.34 -28.05 -2.68
N GLU A 228 -31.11 -27.60 -3.91
CA GLU A 228 -31.89 -27.98 -5.09
C GLU A 228 -31.70 -29.45 -5.48
N MET A 229 -30.51 -30.00 -5.25
CA MET A 229 -30.19 -31.42 -5.42
C MET A 229 -30.91 -32.32 -4.42
N SER A 230 -31.24 -31.80 -3.23
CA SER A 230 -32.02 -32.53 -2.23
C SER A 230 -33.53 -32.38 -2.39
N SER A 231 -33.99 -31.45 -3.25
CA SER A 231 -35.41 -31.28 -3.59
C SER A 231 -35.90 -32.35 -4.58
N ILE A 232 -37.17 -32.77 -4.41
CA ILE A 232 -37.88 -33.72 -5.30
C ILE A 232 -38.58 -32.97 -6.46
N GLU A 233 -38.53 -31.65 -6.45
CA GLU A 233 -39.21 -30.82 -7.45
C GLU A 233 -38.76 -31.13 -8.89
N MET A 234 -39.71 -31.00 -9.80
CA MET A 234 -39.54 -31.28 -11.22
C MET A 234 -39.80 -29.99 -12.00
N ILE A 235 -38.90 -29.65 -12.92
CA ILE A 235 -39.10 -28.57 -13.88
C ILE A 235 -39.59 -29.15 -15.20
N ALA A 236 -40.60 -28.49 -15.79
CA ALA A 236 -41.06 -28.76 -17.15
C ALA A 236 -40.07 -28.17 -18.16
N VAL A 237 -39.54 -29.03 -19.02
CA VAL A 237 -38.55 -28.69 -20.04
C VAL A 237 -39.08 -29.09 -21.41
N SER A 238 -38.47 -28.61 -22.50
CA SER A 238 -38.87 -28.93 -23.88
C SER A 238 -38.99 -30.42 -24.21
N THR A 239 -38.28 -31.29 -23.48
CA THR A 239 -38.23 -32.75 -23.65
C THR A 239 -39.05 -33.53 -22.60
N GLY A 240 -39.70 -32.84 -21.65
CA GLY A 240 -40.46 -33.43 -20.55
C GLY A 240 -40.06 -32.88 -19.18
N ASN A 241 -40.53 -33.54 -18.12
CA ASN A 241 -40.27 -33.12 -16.74
C ASN A 241 -38.95 -33.72 -16.23
N ILE A 242 -38.09 -32.88 -15.65
CA ILE A 242 -36.75 -33.25 -15.21
C ILE A 242 -36.53 -32.77 -13.78
N LYS A 243 -35.78 -33.54 -12.98
CA LYS A 243 -35.43 -33.17 -11.61
C LYS A 243 -34.74 -31.82 -11.56
N LEU A 244 -35.22 -30.95 -10.69
CA LEU A 244 -34.74 -29.58 -10.50
C LEU A 244 -33.23 -29.54 -10.20
N GLY A 245 -32.75 -30.40 -9.30
CA GLY A 245 -31.33 -30.50 -8.97
C GLY A 245 -30.41 -30.81 -10.17
N ALA A 246 -30.87 -31.64 -11.12
CA ALA A 246 -30.09 -31.94 -12.32
C ALA A 246 -29.99 -30.74 -13.26
N VAL A 247 -31.08 -29.98 -13.40
CA VAL A 247 -31.09 -28.73 -14.17
C VAL A 247 -30.21 -27.67 -13.51
N ALA A 248 -30.27 -27.54 -12.19
CA ALA A 248 -29.43 -26.62 -11.43
C ALA A 248 -27.94 -26.95 -11.57
N SER A 249 -27.53 -28.22 -11.42
CA SER A 249 -26.14 -28.63 -11.62
C SER A 249 -25.65 -28.32 -13.04
N TRP A 250 -26.46 -28.62 -14.05
CA TRP A 250 -26.12 -28.37 -15.45
C TRP A 250 -26.01 -26.87 -15.80
N LEU A 251 -26.90 -26.04 -15.25
CA LEU A 251 -26.81 -24.58 -15.39
C LEU A 251 -25.56 -24.04 -14.68
N MET A 252 -25.21 -24.57 -13.50
CA MET A 252 -23.98 -24.19 -12.80
C MET A 252 -22.75 -24.48 -13.64
N GLU A 253 -22.67 -25.67 -14.24
CA GLU A 253 -21.60 -26.05 -15.18
C GLU A 253 -21.56 -25.09 -16.37
N GLY A 254 -22.72 -24.70 -16.91
CA GLY A 254 -22.80 -23.72 -18.01
C GLY A 254 -22.23 -22.35 -17.63
N LEU A 255 -22.55 -21.85 -16.44
CA LEU A 255 -21.98 -20.59 -15.91
C LEU A 255 -20.46 -20.70 -15.70
N GLN A 256 -19.97 -21.84 -15.20
CA GLN A 256 -18.53 -22.08 -15.04
C GLN A 256 -17.79 -22.13 -16.38
N LEU A 257 -18.40 -22.74 -17.41
CA LEU A 257 -17.87 -22.73 -18.78
C LEU A 257 -17.78 -21.30 -19.32
N LEU A 258 -18.80 -20.48 -19.11
CA LEU A 258 -18.82 -19.07 -19.53
C LEU A 258 -17.65 -18.27 -18.89
N GLN A 259 -17.39 -18.48 -17.60
CA GLN A 259 -16.23 -17.89 -16.91
C GLN A 259 -14.90 -18.40 -17.50
N LEU A 260 -14.80 -19.71 -17.77
CA LEU A 260 -13.61 -20.32 -18.34
C LEU A 260 -13.32 -19.80 -19.75
N GLN A 261 -14.35 -19.63 -20.59
CA GLN A 261 -14.24 -18.99 -21.91
C GLN A 261 -13.72 -17.55 -21.79
N ASN A 262 -14.25 -16.76 -20.86
CA ASN A 262 -13.80 -15.39 -20.62
C ASN A 262 -12.33 -15.34 -20.15
N HIS A 263 -11.93 -16.26 -19.27
CA HIS A 263 -10.55 -16.37 -18.79
C HIS A 263 -9.58 -16.75 -19.92
N ILE A 264 -9.92 -17.75 -20.73
CA ILE A 264 -9.07 -18.19 -21.87
C ILE A 264 -8.98 -17.08 -22.93
N ARG A 265 -10.07 -16.37 -23.22
CA ARG A 265 -10.07 -15.22 -24.14
C ARG A 265 -9.10 -14.13 -23.70
N LYS A 266 -9.00 -13.85 -22.40
CA LYS A 266 -8.02 -12.92 -21.84
C LYS A 266 -6.59 -13.47 -21.97
N LEU A 267 -6.39 -14.74 -21.62
CA LEU A 267 -5.09 -15.40 -21.73
C LEU A 267 -4.57 -15.41 -23.17
N ALA A 268 -5.45 -15.58 -24.16
CA ALA A 268 -5.12 -15.55 -25.58
C ALA A 268 -4.67 -14.17 -26.08
N ARG A 269 -5.11 -13.08 -25.44
CA ARG A 269 -4.72 -11.69 -25.78
C ARG A 269 -3.37 -11.29 -25.19
N THR A 270 -2.96 -11.91 -24.10
CA THR A 270 -1.61 -11.75 -23.56
C THR A 270 -0.63 -12.67 -24.30
N PRO A 271 0.64 -12.28 -24.54
CA PRO A 271 1.62 -13.15 -25.21
C PRO A 271 1.79 -14.44 -24.41
N PRO A 272 1.21 -15.57 -24.85
CA PRO A 272 1.07 -16.72 -23.98
C PRO A 272 2.28 -17.66 -24.12
N SER A 273 2.55 -18.40 -23.06
CA SER A 273 3.21 -19.70 -23.19
C SER A 273 2.27 -20.60 -24.01
N THR A 274 2.64 -20.87 -25.26
CA THR A 274 1.80 -21.55 -26.26
C THR A 274 1.22 -22.88 -25.76
N LYS A 275 1.97 -23.63 -24.94
CA LYS A 275 1.54 -24.92 -24.38
C LYS A 275 0.39 -24.80 -23.37
N VAL A 276 0.40 -23.77 -22.52
CA VAL A 276 -0.63 -23.59 -21.47
C VAL A 276 -1.97 -23.27 -22.11
N LEU A 277 -1.96 -22.37 -23.10
CA LEU A 277 -3.15 -21.97 -23.84
C LEU A 277 -3.76 -23.15 -24.59
N THR A 278 -2.95 -23.95 -25.30
CA THR A 278 -3.43 -25.13 -26.02
C THR A 278 -4.07 -26.17 -25.09
N ASN A 279 -3.44 -26.45 -23.94
CA ASN A 279 -4.00 -27.38 -22.97
C ASN A 279 -5.34 -26.90 -22.39
N GLN A 280 -5.46 -25.61 -22.09
CA GLN A 280 -6.72 -25.03 -21.60
C GLN A 280 -7.82 -25.05 -22.67
N ARG A 281 -7.49 -24.77 -23.94
CA ARG A 281 -8.44 -24.86 -25.07
C ARG A 281 -8.93 -26.30 -25.28
N ASN A 282 -8.03 -27.28 -25.27
CA ASN A 282 -8.40 -28.69 -25.43
C ASN A 282 -9.35 -29.15 -24.32
N LYS A 283 -9.05 -28.76 -23.06
CA LYS A 283 -9.93 -29.06 -21.93
C LYS A 283 -11.29 -28.38 -22.08
N LEU A 284 -11.31 -27.09 -22.39
CA LEU A 284 -12.56 -26.35 -22.61
C LEU A 284 -13.43 -26.99 -23.70
N SER A 285 -12.83 -27.40 -24.82
CA SER A 285 -13.55 -28.08 -25.90
C SER A 285 -14.20 -29.38 -25.41
N ALA A 286 -13.46 -30.21 -24.67
CA ALA A 286 -13.99 -31.46 -24.12
C ALA A 286 -15.14 -31.22 -23.12
N ASP A 287 -14.99 -30.20 -22.26
CA ASP A 287 -16.02 -29.84 -21.28
C ASP A 287 -17.28 -29.28 -21.96
N ILE A 288 -17.14 -28.46 -23.02
CA ILE A 288 -18.26 -27.98 -23.85
C ILE A 288 -18.97 -29.15 -24.54
N ASP A 289 -18.23 -30.09 -25.12
CA ASP A 289 -18.81 -31.25 -25.80
C ASP A 289 -19.60 -32.15 -24.85
N ALA A 290 -19.09 -32.36 -23.63
CA ALA A 290 -19.80 -33.08 -22.58
C ALA A 290 -21.08 -32.35 -22.16
N TRP A 291 -20.99 -31.03 -21.92
CA TRP A 291 -22.11 -30.20 -21.51
C TRP A 291 -23.21 -30.10 -22.59
N ARG A 292 -22.83 -30.03 -23.88
CA ARG A 292 -23.76 -30.02 -25.03
C ARG A 292 -24.59 -31.29 -25.13
N LYS A 293 -24.09 -32.45 -24.69
CA LYS A 293 -24.88 -33.70 -24.65
C LYS A 293 -26.07 -33.57 -23.71
N LEU A 294 -25.87 -32.95 -22.54
CA LEU A 294 -26.92 -32.65 -21.58
C LEU A 294 -27.82 -31.52 -22.07
N GLN A 295 -27.26 -30.51 -22.74
CA GLN A 295 -28.05 -29.43 -23.35
C GLN A 295 -29.05 -29.96 -24.38
N LYS A 296 -28.71 -30.97 -25.20
CA LYS A 296 -29.68 -31.59 -26.12
C LYS A 296 -30.85 -32.26 -25.38
N LYS A 297 -30.61 -32.78 -24.17
CA LYS A 297 -31.64 -33.35 -23.30
C LYS A 297 -32.49 -32.26 -22.64
N TYR A 298 -31.90 -31.16 -22.20
CA TYR A 298 -32.59 -30.08 -21.45
C TYR A 298 -33.09 -28.94 -22.34
N MET A 299 -32.65 -28.83 -23.58
CA MET A 299 -33.07 -27.80 -24.52
C MET A 299 -33.18 -28.44 -25.91
N GLY A 300 -34.00 -29.49 -26.04
CA GLY A 300 -34.18 -30.19 -27.32
C GLY A 300 -34.68 -29.26 -28.44
N SER A 301 -35.44 -28.22 -28.09
CA SER A 301 -35.94 -27.20 -29.02
C SER A 301 -34.85 -26.39 -29.73
N ILE A 302 -33.62 -26.33 -29.20
CA ILE A 302 -32.50 -25.57 -29.80
C ILE A 302 -31.54 -26.44 -30.62
N ALA A 303 -31.81 -27.74 -30.78
CA ALA A 303 -30.90 -28.66 -31.47
C ALA A 303 -30.56 -28.19 -32.91
N SER A 304 -31.52 -27.58 -33.61
CA SER A 304 -31.32 -27.00 -34.95
C SER A 304 -30.40 -25.77 -34.93
N ARG A 305 -30.40 -24.97 -33.85
CA ARG A 305 -29.50 -23.82 -33.68
C ARG A 305 -28.08 -24.27 -33.33
N ILE A 306 -27.95 -25.30 -32.48
CA ILE A 306 -26.64 -25.92 -32.17
C ILE A 306 -25.98 -26.43 -33.46
N ALA A 307 -26.74 -27.11 -34.32
CA ALA A 307 -26.22 -27.65 -35.58
C ALA A 307 -25.87 -26.56 -36.64
N ARG A 308 -26.42 -25.35 -36.49
CA ARG A 308 -26.17 -24.21 -37.41
C ARG A 308 -25.00 -23.33 -36.97
N GLN A 309 -24.43 -23.56 -35.78
CA GLN A 309 -23.28 -22.77 -35.35
C GLN A 309 -22.10 -23.03 -36.28
N PRO A 310 -21.35 -21.99 -36.68
CA PRO A 310 -20.12 -22.19 -37.43
C PRO A 310 -19.15 -23.01 -36.57
N ASP A 311 -18.33 -23.85 -37.23
CA ASP A 311 -17.16 -24.45 -36.59
C ASP A 311 -16.16 -23.34 -36.25
N GLU A 312 -16.38 -22.69 -35.11
CA GLU A 312 -15.49 -21.67 -34.60
C GLU A 312 -14.16 -22.32 -34.23
N ARG A 313 -13.07 -21.77 -34.80
CA ARG A 313 -11.72 -22.32 -34.66
C ARG A 313 -11.20 -22.31 -33.22
N CYS A 314 -11.83 -21.56 -32.32
CA CYS A 314 -11.39 -21.39 -30.94
C CYS A 314 -12.55 -21.68 -29.97
N PRO A 315 -12.38 -22.57 -28.98
CA PRO A 315 -13.46 -22.98 -28.07
C PRO A 315 -13.94 -21.85 -27.16
N GLU A 316 -13.10 -20.84 -26.91
CA GLU A 316 -13.48 -19.66 -26.10
C GLU A 316 -14.53 -18.76 -26.74
N ASP A 317 -14.68 -18.80 -28.07
CA ASP A 317 -15.64 -17.95 -28.79
C ASP A 317 -16.99 -18.64 -29.00
N GLN A 318 -17.04 -19.97 -28.81
CA GLN A 318 -18.24 -20.76 -29.06
C GLN A 318 -19.41 -20.30 -28.18
N HIS A 319 -20.52 -19.92 -28.81
CA HIS A 319 -21.73 -19.54 -28.08
C HIS A 319 -22.33 -20.77 -27.37
N LEU A 320 -22.52 -20.68 -26.04
CA LEU A 320 -23.08 -21.77 -25.24
C LEU A 320 -24.60 -21.91 -25.40
N LEU A 321 -25.31 -20.89 -25.88
CA LEU A 321 -26.76 -20.90 -26.06
C LEU A 321 -27.50 -21.20 -24.75
N LEU A 322 -27.11 -20.49 -23.69
CA LEU A 322 -27.84 -20.48 -22.42
C LEU A 322 -29.19 -19.77 -22.60
N PRO A 323 -30.18 -19.97 -21.71
CA PRO A 323 -31.46 -19.27 -21.82
C PRO A 323 -31.33 -17.73 -21.88
N SER A 324 -30.29 -17.16 -21.25
CA SER A 324 -29.91 -15.74 -21.34
C SER A 324 -29.47 -15.26 -22.74
N ASP A 325 -29.08 -16.15 -23.65
CA ASP A 325 -28.72 -15.81 -25.03
C ASP A 325 -29.95 -15.59 -25.95
N PHE A 326 -31.17 -15.86 -25.45
CA PHE A 326 -32.41 -15.78 -26.21
C PHE A 326 -33.29 -14.60 -25.78
N THR A 327 -33.91 -13.94 -26.77
CA THR A 327 -34.89 -12.88 -26.50
C THR A 327 -36.13 -13.43 -25.78
N ALA A 328 -36.90 -12.57 -25.09
CA ALA A 328 -38.10 -12.99 -24.37
C ALA A 328 -39.11 -13.76 -25.26
N SER A 329 -39.32 -13.28 -26.49
CA SER A 329 -40.21 -13.93 -27.47
C SER A 329 -39.68 -15.29 -27.92
N GLU A 330 -38.36 -15.45 -28.07
CA GLU A 330 -37.75 -16.73 -28.42
C GLU A 330 -37.81 -17.72 -27.26
N ARG A 331 -37.58 -17.26 -26.03
CA ARG A 331 -37.70 -18.09 -24.81
C ARG A 331 -39.09 -18.70 -24.69
N GLN A 332 -40.14 -17.92 -25.01
CA GLN A 332 -41.51 -18.43 -25.03
C GLN A 332 -41.73 -19.46 -26.16
N LYS A 333 -41.31 -19.16 -27.39
CA LYS A 333 -41.43 -20.07 -28.55
C LYS A 333 -40.70 -21.40 -28.33
N LEU A 334 -39.53 -21.36 -27.71
CA LEU A 334 -38.67 -22.51 -27.46
C LEU A 334 -38.98 -23.24 -26.14
N ARG A 335 -39.98 -22.77 -25.37
CA ARG A 335 -40.38 -23.29 -24.05
C ARG A 335 -39.23 -23.30 -23.03
N LEU A 336 -38.45 -22.23 -22.99
CA LEU A 336 -37.29 -22.07 -22.11
C LEU A 336 -37.58 -21.24 -20.84
N LEU A 337 -38.81 -20.77 -20.64
CA LEU A 337 -39.18 -19.90 -19.52
C LEU A 337 -38.82 -20.49 -18.14
N PRO A 338 -39.13 -21.77 -17.82
CA PRO A 338 -38.77 -22.34 -16.52
C PRO A 338 -37.25 -22.42 -16.29
N LEU A 339 -36.49 -22.70 -17.36
CA LEU A 339 -35.03 -22.71 -17.34
C LEU A 339 -34.46 -21.30 -17.15
N ALA A 340 -35.05 -20.29 -17.79
CA ALA A 340 -34.65 -18.89 -17.65
C ALA A 340 -34.90 -18.35 -16.23
N THR A 341 -36.01 -18.72 -15.59
CA THR A 341 -36.26 -18.38 -14.19
C THR A 341 -35.20 -18.99 -13.29
N LYS A 342 -34.83 -20.27 -13.52
CA LYS A 342 -33.80 -20.92 -12.72
C LYS A 342 -32.41 -20.33 -12.96
N GLU A 343 -32.06 -20.07 -14.21
CA GLU A 343 -30.81 -19.38 -14.57
C GLU A 343 -30.71 -18.02 -13.86
N THR A 344 -31.81 -17.26 -13.79
CA THR A 344 -31.85 -15.99 -13.07
C THR A 344 -31.46 -16.16 -11.60
N GLN A 345 -32.11 -17.09 -10.88
CA GLN A 345 -31.79 -17.34 -9.47
C GLN A 345 -30.31 -17.71 -9.27
N MET A 346 -29.75 -18.50 -10.19
CA MET A 346 -28.35 -18.90 -10.14
C MET A 346 -27.40 -17.76 -10.46
N LEU A 347 -27.73 -16.90 -11.42
CA LEU A 347 -26.95 -15.72 -11.74
C LEU A 347 -26.93 -14.71 -10.59
N GLU A 348 -28.06 -14.50 -9.90
CA GLU A 348 -28.10 -13.64 -8.70
C GLU A 348 -27.19 -14.17 -7.59
N ALA A 349 -27.23 -15.49 -7.34
CA ALA A 349 -26.35 -16.13 -6.38
C ALA A 349 -24.87 -16.04 -6.80
N ALA A 350 -24.57 -16.29 -8.08
CA ALA A 350 -23.23 -16.18 -8.64
C ALA A 350 -22.67 -14.75 -8.54
N LEU A 351 -23.49 -13.73 -8.76
CA LEU A 351 -23.11 -12.32 -8.57
C LEU A 351 -22.75 -12.03 -7.11
N GLY A 352 -23.58 -12.47 -6.16
CA GLY A 352 -23.30 -12.30 -4.73
C GLY A 352 -21.99 -12.97 -4.30
N GLU A 353 -21.72 -14.18 -4.78
CA GLU A 353 -20.46 -14.88 -4.53
C GLU A 353 -19.27 -14.17 -5.19
N THR A 354 -19.43 -13.71 -6.43
CA THR A 354 -18.39 -12.97 -7.16
C THR A 354 -18.00 -11.69 -6.44
N ILE A 355 -18.99 -10.93 -5.93
CA ILE A 355 -18.74 -9.73 -5.11
C ILE A 355 -18.00 -10.08 -3.81
N SER A 356 -18.43 -11.12 -3.11
CA SER A 356 -17.77 -11.56 -1.86
C SER A 356 -16.31 -11.95 -2.10
N ASN A 357 -16.05 -12.67 -3.19
CA ASN A 357 -14.71 -13.04 -3.64
C ASN A 357 -13.89 -11.83 -4.07
N LEU A 358 -14.51 -10.85 -4.74
CA LEU A 358 -13.86 -9.62 -5.17
C LEU A 358 -13.48 -8.74 -3.97
N GLN A 359 -14.39 -8.55 -3.02
CA GLN A 359 -14.12 -7.86 -1.76
C GLN A 359 -12.95 -8.53 -1.01
N THR A 360 -12.95 -9.86 -0.89
CA THR A 360 -11.85 -10.60 -0.26
C THR A 360 -10.52 -10.39 -1.01
N THR A 361 -10.55 -10.42 -2.33
CA THR A 361 -9.36 -10.22 -3.17
C THR A 361 -8.79 -8.80 -3.01
N VAL A 362 -9.64 -7.78 -2.94
CA VAL A 362 -9.22 -6.39 -2.69
C VAL A 362 -8.68 -6.19 -1.27
N LYS A 363 -9.27 -6.84 -0.25
CA LYS A 363 -8.71 -6.86 1.12
C LYS A 363 -7.29 -7.45 1.10
N ASN A 364 -7.11 -8.57 0.42
CA ASN A 364 -5.80 -9.20 0.26
C ASN A 364 -4.80 -8.31 -0.50
N LEU A 365 -5.26 -7.58 -1.51
CA LEU A 365 -4.44 -6.62 -2.26
C LEU A 365 -3.94 -5.50 -1.34
N SER A 366 -4.84 -4.92 -0.54
CA SER A 366 -4.50 -3.88 0.43
C SER A 366 -3.45 -4.38 1.42
N ALA A 367 -3.67 -5.57 1.99
CA ALA A 367 -2.72 -6.21 2.90
C ALA A 367 -1.36 -6.52 2.24
N ALA A 368 -1.35 -6.93 0.97
CA ALA A 368 -0.13 -7.19 0.22
C ALA A 368 0.70 -5.91 -0.01
N PHE A 369 0.07 -4.80 -0.35
CA PHE A 369 0.73 -3.50 -0.42
C PHE A 369 1.30 -3.07 0.93
N GLU A 370 0.58 -3.32 2.04
CA GLU A 370 1.10 -3.02 3.36
C GLU A 370 2.37 -3.80 3.69
N ARG A 371 2.34 -5.13 3.46
CA ARG A 371 3.50 -6.00 3.68
C ARG A 371 4.67 -5.57 2.82
N LYS A 372 4.44 -5.17 1.57
CA LYS A 372 5.51 -4.61 0.72
C LYS A 372 6.14 -3.38 1.36
N ILE A 373 5.34 -2.43 1.84
CA ILE A 373 5.86 -1.19 2.46
C ILE A 373 6.63 -1.52 3.75
N LYS A 374 6.07 -2.38 4.61
CA LYS A 374 6.63 -2.70 5.93
C LYS A 374 7.87 -3.58 5.82
N ASP A 375 7.84 -4.61 4.99
CA ASP A 375 8.76 -5.75 5.10
C ASP A 375 9.67 -5.93 3.87
N ALA A 376 9.29 -5.45 2.68
CA ALA A 376 10.14 -5.60 1.50
C ALA A 376 11.33 -4.64 1.57
N ARG A 377 12.54 -5.20 1.67
CA ARG A 377 13.83 -4.48 1.66
C ARG A 377 14.75 -5.11 0.61
N GLY A 378 15.45 -4.28 -0.16
CA GLY A 378 16.29 -4.74 -1.28
C GLY A 378 15.49 -5.09 -2.54
N GLN A 379 16.21 -5.40 -3.62
CA GLN A 379 15.62 -5.61 -4.96
C GLN A 379 14.78 -6.89 -5.03
N ASP A 380 15.33 -8.02 -4.58
CA ASP A 380 14.65 -9.33 -4.68
C ASP A 380 13.32 -9.39 -3.93
N ALA A 381 13.28 -8.88 -2.69
CA ALA A 381 12.06 -8.85 -1.88
C ALA A 381 11.00 -7.92 -2.51
N ASN A 382 11.43 -6.81 -3.12
CA ASN A 382 10.53 -5.92 -3.88
C ASN A 382 9.97 -6.63 -5.11
N THR A 383 10.81 -7.29 -5.92
CA THR A 383 10.38 -8.02 -7.12
C THR A 383 9.38 -9.12 -6.78
N LYS A 384 9.62 -9.92 -5.73
CA LYS A 384 8.69 -10.96 -5.26
C LYS A 384 7.36 -10.36 -4.81
N SER A 385 7.39 -9.29 -4.02
CA SER A 385 6.18 -8.61 -3.52
C SER A 385 5.36 -8.00 -4.66
N ILE A 386 6.01 -7.35 -5.62
CA ILE A 386 5.35 -6.78 -6.81
C ILE A 386 4.71 -7.90 -7.64
N THR A 387 5.42 -9.02 -7.84
CA THR A 387 4.87 -10.17 -8.57
C THR A 387 3.63 -10.73 -7.89
N GLN A 388 3.63 -10.82 -6.56
CA GLN A 388 2.45 -11.25 -5.80
C GLN A 388 1.29 -10.25 -5.92
N ILE A 389 1.57 -8.95 -5.83
CA ILE A 389 0.57 -7.89 -6.02
C ILE A 389 -0.07 -7.98 -7.41
N ARG A 390 0.74 -8.09 -8.48
CA ARG A 390 0.25 -8.24 -9.86
C ARG A 390 -0.65 -9.47 -10.04
N LYS A 391 -0.32 -10.59 -9.38
CA LYS A 391 -1.18 -11.78 -9.39
C LYS A 391 -2.55 -11.52 -8.74
N ILE A 392 -2.57 -10.81 -7.61
CA ILE A 392 -3.82 -10.45 -6.93
C ILE A 392 -4.62 -9.44 -7.77
N GLU A 393 -3.96 -8.48 -8.43
CA GLU A 393 -4.60 -7.53 -9.34
C GLU A 393 -5.22 -8.21 -10.56
N SER A 394 -4.52 -9.18 -11.16
CA SER A 394 -5.08 -10.01 -12.25
C SER A 394 -6.34 -10.73 -11.78
N LYS A 395 -6.30 -11.36 -10.60
CA LYS A 395 -7.48 -12.02 -10.01
C LYS A 395 -8.64 -11.06 -9.77
N ARG A 396 -8.38 -9.84 -9.30
CA ARG A 396 -9.40 -8.79 -9.15
C ARG A 396 -10.04 -8.47 -10.51
N ASN A 397 -9.23 -8.24 -11.54
CA ASN A 397 -9.71 -7.92 -12.89
C ASN A 397 -10.48 -9.10 -13.53
N ASP A 398 -10.14 -10.33 -13.16
CA ASP A 398 -10.88 -11.53 -13.58
C ASP A 398 -12.27 -11.59 -12.95
N LEU A 399 -12.35 -11.44 -11.63
CA LEU A 399 -13.62 -11.39 -10.91
C LEU A 399 -14.51 -10.22 -11.36
N MET A 400 -13.94 -9.06 -11.68
CA MET A 400 -14.69 -7.95 -12.28
C MET A 400 -15.24 -8.28 -13.67
N GLY A 401 -14.47 -9.02 -14.48
CA GLY A 401 -14.91 -9.50 -15.78
C GLY A 401 -16.09 -10.46 -15.65
N ASP A 402 -16.03 -11.37 -14.70
CA ASP A 402 -17.11 -12.33 -14.41
C ASP A 402 -18.37 -11.65 -13.88
N TYR A 403 -18.21 -10.65 -13.00
CA TYR A 403 -19.32 -9.82 -12.53
C TYR A 403 -20.06 -9.15 -13.70
N ASN A 404 -19.33 -8.47 -14.58
CA ASN A 404 -19.90 -7.79 -15.73
C ASN A 404 -20.48 -8.76 -16.78
N LEU A 405 -19.99 -10.00 -16.82
CA LEU A 405 -20.52 -11.06 -17.66
C LEU A 405 -21.88 -11.57 -17.12
N PHE A 406 -21.96 -11.92 -15.84
CA PHE A 406 -23.22 -12.36 -15.22
C PHE A 406 -24.27 -11.25 -15.17
N ARG A 407 -23.85 -9.99 -14.94
CA ARG A 407 -24.75 -8.83 -15.01
C ARG A 407 -25.37 -8.66 -16.40
N ARG A 408 -24.58 -8.87 -17.47
CA ARG A 408 -25.10 -8.83 -18.85
C ARG A 408 -26.09 -9.97 -19.12
N ALA A 409 -25.83 -11.16 -18.61
CA ALA A 409 -26.75 -12.30 -18.72
C ALA A 409 -28.09 -12.02 -18.01
N LEU A 410 -28.06 -11.47 -16.78
CA LEU A 410 -29.30 -11.04 -16.09
C LEU A 410 -30.04 -9.94 -16.84
N LYS A 411 -29.31 -8.98 -17.43
CA LYS A 411 -29.92 -7.94 -18.27
C LYS A 411 -30.63 -8.54 -19.49
N ALA A 412 -30.02 -9.52 -20.14
CA ALA A 412 -30.62 -10.21 -21.28
C ALA A 412 -31.87 -11.03 -20.91
N LEU A 413 -31.93 -11.50 -19.66
CA LEU A 413 -33.11 -12.16 -19.10
C LEU A 413 -34.26 -11.20 -18.73
N ASP A 414 -34.02 -9.89 -18.76
CA ASP A 414 -34.95 -8.82 -18.35
C ASP A 414 -35.30 -8.86 -16.85
N ASN A 415 -34.35 -9.29 -16.03
CA ASN A 415 -34.52 -9.40 -14.58
C ASN A 415 -33.34 -8.79 -13.81
N LEU A 416 -32.72 -7.76 -14.40
CA LEU A 416 -31.64 -7.02 -13.76
C LEU A 416 -32.20 -5.93 -12.87
N ASP A 417 -32.02 -6.08 -11.57
CA ASP A 417 -32.15 -4.98 -10.62
C ASP A 417 -30.89 -4.10 -10.69
N GLU A 418 -30.97 -2.95 -11.38
CA GLU A 418 -29.85 -2.03 -11.53
C GLU A 418 -29.45 -1.32 -10.23
N VAL A 419 -30.34 -1.29 -9.23
CA VAL A 419 -30.06 -0.71 -7.91
C VAL A 419 -29.23 -1.69 -7.09
N LYS A 420 -29.64 -2.96 -7.08
CA LYS A 420 -28.94 -4.04 -6.37
C LYS A 420 -27.63 -4.45 -7.05
N TRP A 421 -27.58 -4.41 -8.39
CA TRP A 421 -26.43 -4.83 -9.18
C TRP A 421 -25.94 -3.71 -10.13
N PRO A 422 -25.31 -2.65 -9.59
CA PRO A 422 -24.80 -1.54 -10.39
C PRO A 422 -23.63 -1.96 -11.30
N PRO A 423 -23.33 -1.22 -12.38
CA PRO A 423 -22.12 -1.45 -13.16
C PRO A 423 -20.87 -1.27 -12.27
N LEU A 424 -19.85 -2.11 -12.48
CA LEU A 424 -18.64 -2.11 -11.66
C LEU A 424 -17.40 -1.77 -12.49
N GLU A 425 -16.74 -0.69 -12.10
CA GLU A 425 -15.47 -0.22 -12.68
C GLU A 425 -14.30 -0.39 -11.71
N LEU A 426 -13.08 -0.17 -12.20
CA LEU A 426 -11.86 -0.35 -11.40
C LEU A 426 -11.84 0.58 -10.17
N LYS A 427 -12.33 1.81 -10.34
CA LYS A 427 -12.45 2.81 -9.27
C LYS A 427 -13.34 2.33 -8.12
N ASP A 428 -14.35 1.51 -8.43
CA ASP A 428 -15.30 1.00 -7.44
C ASP A 428 -14.69 -0.08 -6.54
N THR A 429 -13.53 -0.62 -6.91
CA THR A 429 -12.80 -1.57 -6.08
C THR A 429 -11.99 -0.89 -4.97
N PHE A 430 -11.83 0.43 -5.01
CA PHE A 430 -11.05 1.14 -4.00
C PHE A 430 -11.65 0.97 -2.59
N ARG A 431 -10.80 0.68 -1.61
CA ARG A 431 -11.17 0.53 -0.20
C ARG A 431 -10.21 1.33 0.67
N LYS A 432 -10.71 1.96 1.73
CA LYS A 432 -9.83 2.54 2.74
C LYS A 432 -9.23 1.45 3.63
N PRO A 433 -7.96 1.57 4.03
CA PRO A 433 -7.38 0.66 5.02
C PRO A 433 -8.09 0.83 6.37
N THR A 434 -8.89 -0.15 6.78
CA THR A 434 -9.63 -0.11 8.06
C THR A 434 -8.74 -0.29 9.28
N GLU A 435 -7.56 -0.90 9.10
CA GLU A 435 -6.62 -1.20 10.18
C GLU A 435 -5.67 -0.03 10.49
N ARG A 436 -5.63 0.99 9.62
CA ARG A 436 -4.79 2.17 9.83
C ARG A 436 -5.52 3.23 10.63
N ARG A 437 -4.77 3.94 11.48
CA ARG A 437 -5.24 5.21 12.04
C ARG A 437 -5.49 6.17 10.88
N ARG A 438 -6.63 6.84 10.90
CA ARG A 438 -6.97 7.82 9.88
C ARG A 438 -5.91 8.92 9.86
N THR A 439 -5.41 9.25 8.67
CA THR A 439 -4.46 10.34 8.45
C THR A 439 -5.18 11.59 7.93
N PRO A 440 -4.59 12.78 8.11
CA PRO A 440 -5.08 13.99 7.47
C PRO A 440 -5.20 13.75 5.95
N GLY A 441 -6.40 13.92 5.39
CA GLY A 441 -6.68 13.61 3.98
C GLY A 441 -7.61 12.41 3.75
N ASP A 442 -7.72 11.46 4.70
CA ASP A 442 -8.58 10.27 4.54
C ASP A 442 -10.08 10.62 4.48
N SER A 443 -10.45 11.77 5.01
CA SER A 443 -11.81 12.31 4.88
C SER A 443 -12.15 12.75 3.46
N ARG A 444 -11.15 12.93 2.59
CA ARG A 444 -11.29 13.43 1.22
C ARG A 444 -11.57 12.33 0.20
N VAL A 445 -11.19 11.10 0.48
CA VAL A 445 -11.39 9.95 -0.41
C VAL A 445 -12.72 9.28 -0.05
N LEU A 446 -13.49 8.78 -1.01
CA LEU A 446 -14.66 7.92 -0.76
C LEU A 446 -14.30 6.46 -1.05
N GLU A 447 -14.97 5.52 -0.39
CA GLU A 447 -14.83 4.11 -0.78
C GLU A 447 -15.56 3.87 -2.09
N GLY A 448 -15.06 2.92 -2.89
CA GLY A 448 -15.70 2.55 -4.14
C GLY A 448 -17.03 1.80 -3.93
N ASN A 449 -17.87 1.79 -4.96
CA ASN A 449 -19.24 1.26 -4.88
C ASN A 449 -19.32 -0.24 -4.52
N LEU A 450 -18.24 -1.01 -4.68
CA LEU A 450 -18.17 -2.42 -4.26
C LEU A 450 -18.48 -2.61 -2.76
N TRP A 451 -18.21 -1.59 -1.95
CA TRP A 451 -18.29 -1.65 -0.49
C TRP A 451 -19.61 -1.15 0.07
N SER A 452 -20.29 -0.28 -0.68
CA SER A 452 -21.59 0.27 -0.30
C SER A 452 -22.74 -0.40 -1.05
N MET A 453 -22.52 -1.02 -2.23
CA MET A 453 -23.55 -1.71 -3.03
C MET A 453 -24.86 -0.90 -3.14
N THR A 454 -24.74 0.42 -3.29
CA THR A 454 -25.90 1.33 -3.37
C THR A 454 -25.74 2.27 -4.56
N SER A 455 -26.85 2.52 -5.25
CA SER A 455 -26.96 3.54 -6.32
C SER A 455 -26.56 4.95 -5.84
N ALA A 456 -26.51 5.18 -4.52
CA ALA A 456 -26.04 6.40 -3.88
C ALA A 456 -24.57 6.77 -4.18
N GLY A 457 -23.78 5.85 -4.76
CA GLY A 457 -22.42 6.12 -5.23
C GLY A 457 -22.30 6.75 -6.62
N HIS A 458 -23.41 6.98 -7.33
CA HIS A 458 -23.40 7.57 -8.68
C HIS A 458 -23.16 9.09 -8.72
N SER A 459 -23.20 9.80 -7.58
CA SER A 459 -22.94 11.24 -7.52
C SER A 459 -21.51 11.53 -7.06
N GLY A 460 -20.55 11.39 -7.97
CA GLY A 460 -19.15 11.74 -7.72
C GLY A 460 -18.41 11.94 -9.03
N GLN A 461 -18.50 13.16 -9.58
CA GLN A 461 -17.72 13.60 -10.72
C GLN A 461 -16.22 13.33 -10.49
N ALA A 462 -15.58 12.69 -11.47
CA ALA A 462 -14.14 12.65 -11.71
C ALA A 462 -13.20 12.34 -10.53
N VAL A 463 -12.91 11.06 -10.31
CA VAL A 463 -11.64 10.60 -9.67
C VAL A 463 -10.57 10.33 -10.76
N GLN A 464 -10.71 10.93 -11.95
CA GLN A 464 -9.72 10.79 -13.03
C GLN A 464 -8.33 11.33 -12.63
N ASP A 465 -8.25 12.21 -11.62
CA ASP A 465 -6.99 12.86 -11.25
C ASP A 465 -6.13 12.12 -10.22
N ILE A 466 -6.59 10.99 -9.64
CA ILE A 466 -5.74 10.21 -8.71
C ILE A 466 -5.01 9.07 -9.43
N ALA A 467 -5.57 8.58 -10.55
CA ALA A 467 -4.81 7.72 -11.47
C ALA A 467 -3.76 8.52 -12.26
N GLY A 468 -4.07 9.79 -12.60
CA GLY A 468 -3.15 10.72 -13.25
C GLY A 468 -1.97 11.17 -12.38
N ALA A 469 -2.10 11.21 -11.06
CA ALA A 469 -0.97 11.49 -10.16
C ALA A 469 0.10 10.36 -10.12
N LEU A 470 -0.19 9.22 -10.76
CA LEU A 470 0.77 8.14 -10.99
C LEU A 470 1.09 7.91 -12.48
N SER A 471 0.53 8.69 -13.42
CA SER A 471 0.77 8.50 -14.87
C SER A 471 0.85 9.77 -15.74
N GLY A 472 0.89 10.97 -15.16
CA GLY A 472 1.00 12.22 -15.91
C GLY A 472 2.25 13.01 -15.53
N TYR A 473 3.34 12.81 -16.27
CA TYR A 473 4.31 13.87 -16.52
C TYR A 473 4.50 13.93 -18.03
N ASP A 474 4.08 15.06 -18.59
CA ASP A 474 4.18 15.40 -20.00
C ASP A 474 5.65 15.39 -20.44
N VAL A 475 5.84 14.84 -21.64
CA VAL A 475 7.07 14.85 -22.40
C VAL A 475 7.11 16.20 -23.12
N ASP A 476 7.92 17.12 -22.63
CA ASP A 476 8.44 18.19 -23.48
C ASP A 476 9.80 17.72 -24.02
N GLU A 477 9.82 17.53 -25.33
CA GLU A 477 10.99 17.27 -26.17
C GLU A 477 11.97 18.45 -26.08
N ASP A 478 13.24 18.15 -25.83
CA ASP A 478 14.36 18.77 -26.53
C ASP A 478 15.60 17.87 -26.40
N GLU A 479 16.18 17.55 -27.56
CA GLU A 479 17.28 16.63 -27.81
C GLU A 479 18.63 17.11 -27.22
N GLU A 480 19.45 16.19 -26.70
CA GLU A 480 20.80 15.91 -27.22
C GLU A 480 21.53 14.80 -26.41
N GLY A 481 21.78 13.67 -27.08
CA GLY A 481 23.00 12.85 -27.06
C GLY A 481 23.69 12.38 -25.76
N GLY A 482 23.71 11.06 -25.53
CA GLY A 482 24.91 10.37 -25.01
C GLY A 482 24.72 9.43 -23.81
N GLU A 483 24.82 8.13 -24.09
CA GLU A 483 25.13 6.95 -23.25
C GLU A 483 25.09 7.04 -21.69
N GLY A 484 24.14 6.30 -21.12
CA GLY A 484 24.37 5.33 -20.04
C GLY A 484 24.64 5.83 -18.62
N ASP A 485 23.59 5.96 -17.79
CA ASP A 485 23.63 5.59 -16.37
C ASP A 485 22.22 5.57 -15.72
N GLU A 486 22.01 4.66 -14.77
CA GLU A 486 20.75 4.40 -14.05
C GLU A 486 20.19 5.65 -13.32
N PRO A 487 18.86 5.89 -13.35
CA PRO A 487 18.26 7.01 -12.62
C PRO A 487 18.17 6.71 -11.12
N LYS A 488 19.01 7.38 -10.35
CA LYS A 488 18.91 7.51 -8.89
C LYS A 488 17.59 8.21 -8.53
N PHE A 489 16.66 7.47 -7.91
CA PHE A 489 15.43 8.00 -7.33
C PHE A 489 15.72 9.16 -6.37
N ALA A 490 15.25 10.36 -6.70
CA ALA A 490 15.17 11.48 -5.76
C ALA A 490 14.11 11.17 -4.68
N THR A 491 14.56 10.98 -3.45
CA THR A 491 13.75 10.56 -2.28
C THR A 491 13.13 11.75 -1.52
N GLU A 492 13.05 12.92 -2.13
CA GLU A 492 12.77 14.18 -1.41
C GLU A 492 11.30 14.64 -1.42
N THR A 493 10.41 14.08 -2.24
CA THR A 493 9.02 14.58 -2.35
C THR A 493 7.95 13.83 -1.53
N LEU A 494 8.33 12.85 -0.69
CA LEU A 494 7.38 12.10 0.17
C LEU A 494 7.55 12.31 1.68
N LYS A 495 8.30 13.32 2.11
CA LYS A 495 8.43 13.66 3.55
C LYS A 495 7.67 14.93 3.90
N TYR A 496 6.34 14.86 3.95
CA TYR A 496 5.63 15.66 4.95
C TYR A 496 5.71 14.89 6.29
N GLN A 497 6.89 14.91 6.90
CA GLN A 497 7.02 14.50 8.30
C GLN A 497 6.37 15.59 9.15
N GLY A 498 5.14 15.36 9.58
CA GLY A 498 4.70 15.93 10.84
C GLY A 498 5.74 15.56 11.89
N THR A 499 6.30 16.57 12.56
CA THR A 499 7.36 16.41 13.56
C THR A 499 6.85 15.48 14.66
N GLN A 500 7.22 14.20 14.63
CA GLN A 500 7.15 13.36 15.81
C GLN A 500 8.22 13.89 16.76
N MET A 501 7.82 14.81 17.65
CA MET A 501 8.59 15.09 18.85
C MET A 501 8.80 13.74 19.53
N SER A 502 10.05 13.29 19.64
CA SER A 502 10.38 12.09 20.37
C SER A 502 9.90 12.29 21.80
N MET A 503 8.79 11.64 22.18
CA MET A 503 8.46 11.52 23.59
C MET A 503 9.62 10.76 24.22
N ARG A 504 10.40 11.47 25.04
CA ARG A 504 11.44 10.89 25.88
C ARG A 504 10.76 9.78 26.68
N GLN A 505 11.18 8.53 26.49
CA GLN A 505 10.67 7.42 27.30
C GLN A 505 10.93 7.76 28.77
N VAL A 506 9.87 8.05 29.52
CA VAL A 506 9.94 8.15 30.97
C VAL A 506 10.25 6.74 31.46
N ARG A 507 11.44 6.56 32.05
CA ARG A 507 11.78 5.30 32.72
C ARG A 507 10.77 5.09 33.85
N PRO A 508 10.16 3.90 33.99
CA PRO A 508 9.27 3.65 35.11
C PRO A 508 10.06 3.75 36.42
N VAL A 509 9.65 4.69 37.27
CA VAL A 509 10.13 4.79 38.65
C VAL A 509 9.58 3.57 39.39
N LYS A 510 10.47 2.77 39.99
CA LYS A 510 10.07 1.68 40.89
C LYS A 510 9.42 2.31 42.13
N LEU A 511 8.10 2.20 42.25
CA LEU A 511 7.42 2.43 43.52
C LEU A 511 7.78 1.29 44.48
N SER A 512 8.36 1.66 45.63
CA SER A 512 8.51 0.77 46.79
C SER A 512 7.14 0.53 47.44
N PRO A 513 6.88 -0.66 48.00
CA PRO A 513 5.57 -1.00 48.54
C PRO A 513 5.35 -0.26 49.88
N SER A 514 4.35 0.60 49.93
CA SER A 514 3.83 1.15 51.18
C SER A 514 2.78 0.23 51.78
N LYS A 515 2.88 0.09 53.11
CA LYS A 515 2.18 -0.81 54.02
C LYS A 515 0.64 -0.87 53.87
N ALA A 516 0.14 -2.04 54.21
CA ALA A 516 -1.26 -2.41 54.40
C ALA A 516 -2.01 -1.45 55.33
N PHE A 517 -3.32 -1.33 55.09
CA PHE A 517 -4.31 -0.96 56.09
C PHE A 517 -5.44 -1.99 56.04
N GLU A 518 -5.76 -2.50 57.22
CA GLU A 518 -6.71 -3.58 57.53
C GLU A 518 -8.17 -3.09 57.55
N ASP A 519 -9.04 -4.04 57.16
CA ASP A 519 -10.36 -4.41 57.69
C ASP A 519 -11.56 -3.43 57.78
N GLY A 520 -12.69 -3.97 57.32
CA GLY A 520 -14.05 -3.58 57.67
C GLY A 520 -15.10 -4.46 56.93
N PRO A 521 -16.01 -5.19 57.60
CA PRO A 521 -16.63 -6.41 57.07
C PRO A 521 -18.14 -6.30 56.70
N ASP A 522 -18.63 -7.43 56.17
CA ASP A 522 -20.03 -7.92 56.10
C ASP A 522 -21.02 -7.22 55.14
N ILE A 523 -21.73 -7.99 54.30
CA ILE A 523 -22.92 -8.77 54.66
C ILE A 523 -23.32 -9.65 53.44
N LEU A 524 -23.46 -10.95 53.73
CA LEU A 524 -24.29 -12.05 53.20
C LEU A 524 -25.29 -11.69 52.05
N GLU A 525 -25.64 -12.58 51.11
CA GLU A 525 -26.42 -13.79 51.36
C GLU A 525 -26.73 -14.52 50.03
N HIS A 526 -26.93 -15.84 50.15
CA HIS A 526 -27.24 -16.78 49.08
C HIS A 526 -28.68 -16.63 48.56
N ALA A 527 -28.89 -16.91 47.27
CA ALA A 527 -30.19 -17.38 46.78
C ALA A 527 -30.00 -18.39 45.63
N GLU A 528 -30.72 -19.49 45.77
CA GLU A 528 -30.60 -20.77 45.09
C GLU A 528 -31.09 -20.75 43.63
N GLN A 529 -30.51 -21.63 42.81
CA GLN A 529 -31.10 -22.04 41.54
C GLN A 529 -32.31 -22.97 41.79
N PRO A 530 -33.30 -22.94 40.89
CA PRO A 530 -33.70 -24.22 40.33
C PRO A 530 -33.90 -24.16 38.80
N GLY A 531 -33.45 -25.22 38.13
CA GLY A 531 -34.20 -25.78 37.02
C GLY A 531 -33.59 -25.70 35.63
N VAL A 532 -33.09 -26.86 35.22
CA VAL A 532 -33.13 -27.43 33.87
C VAL A 532 -31.99 -27.08 32.91
N ASP A 533 -31.16 -28.10 32.70
CA ASP A 533 -30.26 -28.28 31.58
C ASP A 533 -30.93 -27.96 30.24
N ALA A 534 -30.41 -26.95 29.57
CA ALA A 534 -30.38 -26.89 28.11
C ALA A 534 -28.97 -26.49 27.72
N ASP A 535 -28.05 -27.45 27.85
CA ASP A 535 -26.79 -27.40 27.13
C ASP A 535 -27.12 -27.37 25.63
N GLY A 536 -27.21 -26.13 25.13
CA GLY A 536 -27.43 -25.86 23.73
C GLY A 536 -26.27 -26.46 22.95
N TRP A 537 -26.64 -27.30 21.98
CA TRP A 537 -25.91 -27.90 20.86
C TRP A 537 -24.74 -27.13 20.20
N ILE A 538 -24.46 -25.88 20.60
CA ILE A 538 -23.44 -24.98 20.05
C ILE A 538 -22.01 -25.31 20.51
N TRP A 539 -21.81 -26.13 21.55
CA TRP A 539 -20.44 -26.45 22.02
C TRP A 539 -19.79 -27.67 21.38
N SER A 540 -20.33 -28.17 20.26
CA SER A 540 -19.66 -29.19 19.46
C SER A 540 -19.05 -28.57 18.19
N ALA A 541 -17.91 -27.90 18.36
CA ALA A 541 -17.01 -27.58 17.25
C ALA A 541 -16.50 -28.87 16.61
N GLY A 542 -17.05 -29.27 15.46
CA GLY A 542 -16.52 -30.43 14.73
C GLY A 542 -17.36 -31.02 13.59
N ARG A 543 -18.63 -30.66 13.39
CA ARG A 543 -19.42 -31.19 12.24
C ARG A 543 -20.52 -30.25 11.75
N LEU A 544 -20.20 -29.24 10.95
CA LEU A 544 -21.24 -28.58 10.13
C LEU A 544 -20.66 -28.25 8.75
N LYS A 545 -20.64 -29.30 7.92
CA LYS A 545 -20.47 -29.17 6.46
C LYS A 545 -21.82 -29.03 5.74
N ASN A 546 -22.94 -29.12 6.45
CA ASN A 546 -24.29 -29.10 5.89
C ASN A 546 -25.22 -28.29 6.83
N MET A 547 -25.70 -27.13 6.39
CA MET A 547 -26.86 -26.47 7.02
C MET A 547 -28.10 -27.34 6.82
N SER A 548 -29.02 -27.31 7.77
CA SER A 548 -30.32 -27.96 7.63
C SER A 548 -31.29 -27.10 6.81
N LEU A 549 -32.26 -27.73 6.14
CA LEU A 549 -33.28 -27.03 5.33
C LEU A 549 -34.05 -25.95 6.12
N LYS A 550 -34.26 -26.17 7.43
CA LYS A 550 -34.91 -25.21 8.33
C LYS A 550 -34.09 -23.96 8.61
N GLU A 551 -32.76 -24.06 8.65
CA GLU A 551 -31.88 -22.89 8.83
C GLU A 551 -31.82 -22.02 7.56
N VAL A 552 -32.05 -22.64 6.39
CA VAL A 552 -32.20 -21.89 5.13
C VAL A 552 -33.56 -21.17 5.07
N GLU A 553 -34.64 -21.80 5.54
CA GLU A 553 -35.97 -21.16 5.63
C GLU A 553 -35.95 -19.93 6.56
N ILE A 554 -35.31 -20.02 7.73
CA ILE A 554 -35.19 -18.88 8.67
C ILE A 554 -34.40 -17.71 8.06
N TRP A 555 -33.43 -18.01 7.18
CA TRP A 555 -32.69 -17.00 6.41
C TRP A 555 -33.50 -16.39 5.24
N GLU A 556 -34.46 -17.14 4.68
CA GLU A 556 -35.40 -16.66 3.66
C GLU A 556 -36.54 -15.82 4.27
N ASP A 557 -37.03 -16.17 5.45
CA ASP A 557 -38.05 -15.39 6.18
C ASP A 557 -37.53 -14.02 6.65
N THR A 558 -36.22 -13.90 6.89
CA THR A 558 -35.56 -12.59 7.13
C THR A 558 -35.37 -11.76 5.85
N ARG A 559 -35.82 -12.26 4.68
CA ARG A 559 -35.79 -11.60 3.37
C ARG A 559 -37.17 -11.28 2.77
N MET A 560 -38.27 -11.68 3.40
CA MET A 560 -39.63 -11.31 2.96
C MET A 560 -40.24 -10.10 3.71
N VAL A 561 -39.41 -9.21 4.28
CA VAL A 561 -39.82 -7.89 4.79
C VAL A 561 -38.87 -6.80 4.34
#